data_AF-A0A1Q6DJZ0-F1
#
_entry.id   AF-A0A1Q6DJZ0-F1
#
_cell.length_a   1.000
_cell.length_b   1.000
_cell.length_c   1.000
_cell.angle_alpha   90.00
_cell.angle_beta   90.00
_cell.angle_gamma   90.00
#
_symmetry.space_group_name_H-M   'P 1'
#
loop_
_entity.id
_entity.type
_entity.pdbx_description
1 polymer ?
#
loop_
_entity_poly.entity_id
_entity_poly.type
_entity_poly.pdbx_seq_one_letter_code
_entity_poly.pdbx_strand_id
1 'polypeptide(L)'
;MENTIQNALTDKLFARLQDCFESEAAEEFLEVLLNLMRVIFLINPEYRANIKGFTGRYQFRSLDGEVTMAALFTNGKMEIREKMIVNPHITVTFRNGRALLDFLISPRQDILGSMLRNDVKTEGNLNYLYKFGYMAKKLQLMMPQL
;
A
#
# COMPACT_ATOMS: atom_id res chain seq x y z
N MET A 1 -26.50 -3.35 -11.03
CA MET A 1 -26.00 -1.98 -11.31
C MET A 1 -24.81 -1.64 -10.42
N GLU A 2 -24.87 -1.85 -9.09
CA GLU A 2 -23.72 -1.69 -8.18
C GLU A 2 -22.49 -2.52 -8.59
N ASN A 3 -22.69 -3.78 -8.99
CA ASN A 3 -21.60 -4.68 -9.38
C ASN A 3 -20.82 -4.21 -10.63
N THR A 4 -21.46 -3.48 -11.55
CA THR A 4 -20.83 -3.01 -12.81
C THR A 4 -19.96 -1.77 -12.59
N ILE A 5 -20.43 -0.84 -11.75
CA ILE A 5 -19.68 0.38 -11.40
C ILE A 5 -18.43 0.03 -10.59
N GLN A 6 -18.55 -0.94 -9.69
CA GLN A 6 -17.44 -1.33 -8.82
C GLN A 6 -16.33 -2.09 -9.58
N ASN A 7 -16.70 -2.87 -10.60
CA ASN A 7 -15.73 -3.47 -11.51
C ASN A 7 -14.99 -2.41 -12.33
N ALA A 8 -15.70 -1.45 -12.94
CA ALA A 8 -15.07 -0.39 -13.74
C ALA A 8 -14.09 0.49 -12.94
N LEU A 9 -14.42 0.81 -11.67
CA LEU A 9 -13.51 1.53 -10.78
C LEU A 9 -12.27 0.71 -10.46
N THR A 10 -12.45 -0.57 -10.17
CA THR A 10 -11.37 -1.50 -9.83
C THR A 10 -10.43 -1.68 -11.01
N ASP A 11 -10.96 -1.87 -12.22
CA ASP A 11 -10.18 -2.01 -13.46
C ASP A 11 -9.36 -0.74 -13.73
N LYS A 12 -9.96 0.45 -13.57
CA LYS A 12 -9.25 1.73 -13.70
C LYS A 12 -8.11 1.87 -12.68
N LEU A 13 -8.32 1.44 -11.43
CA LEU A 13 -7.29 1.49 -10.41
C LEU A 13 -6.17 0.46 -10.67
N PHE A 14 -6.51 -0.73 -11.18
CA PHE A 14 -5.51 -1.71 -11.59
C PHE A 14 -4.66 -1.22 -12.76
N ALA A 15 -5.28 -0.60 -13.78
CA ALA A 15 -4.56 0.01 -14.89
C ALA A 15 -3.59 1.10 -14.38
N ARG A 16 -4.05 2.03 -13.53
CA ARG A 16 -3.16 3.05 -12.93
C ARG A 16 -2.03 2.43 -12.10
N LEU A 17 -2.30 1.35 -11.35
CA LEU A 17 -1.27 0.67 -10.57
C LEU A 17 -0.22 0.04 -11.49
N GLN A 18 -0.65 -0.50 -12.63
CA GLN A 18 0.25 -1.02 -13.66
C GLN A 18 1.11 0.09 -14.28
N ASP A 19 0.51 1.24 -14.61
CA ASP A 19 1.26 2.41 -15.10
C ASP A 19 2.34 2.84 -14.09
N CYS A 20 2.04 2.77 -12.78
CA CYS A 20 3.03 3.04 -11.74
C CYS A 20 4.19 2.02 -11.72
N PHE A 21 3.96 0.76 -12.09
CA PHE A 21 5.05 -0.22 -12.21
C PHE A 21 6.00 0.12 -13.36
N GLU A 22 5.43 0.54 -14.49
CA GLU A 22 6.15 0.86 -15.71
C GLU A 22 6.86 2.24 -15.62
N SER A 23 6.29 3.19 -14.89
CA SER A 23 6.84 4.55 -14.70
C SER A 23 8.15 4.58 -13.91
N GLU A 24 9.18 5.26 -14.41
CA GLU A 24 10.49 5.42 -13.76
C GLU A 24 10.42 5.98 -12.33
N ALA A 25 9.57 6.98 -12.09
CA ALA A 25 9.45 7.66 -10.80
C ALA A 25 8.40 7.00 -9.87
N ALA A 26 7.44 6.27 -10.45
CA ALA A 26 6.27 5.70 -9.76
C ALA A 26 5.56 6.72 -8.84
N GLU A 27 5.40 7.96 -9.34
CA GLU A 27 4.59 8.98 -8.68
C GLU A 27 3.16 8.48 -8.46
N GLU A 28 2.50 8.97 -7.39
CA GLU A 28 1.15 8.57 -6.97
C GLU A 28 0.97 7.08 -6.59
N PHE A 29 2.00 6.23 -6.73
CA PHE A 29 1.91 4.79 -6.49
C PHE A 29 1.24 4.44 -5.15
N LEU A 30 1.65 5.12 -4.08
CA LEU A 30 1.10 4.88 -2.75
C LEU A 30 -0.41 5.18 -2.70
N GLU A 31 -0.83 6.31 -3.26
CA GLU A 31 -2.24 6.71 -3.27
C GLU A 31 -3.08 5.70 -4.05
N VAL A 32 -2.62 5.31 -5.24
CA VAL A 32 -3.29 4.32 -6.09
C VAL A 32 -3.39 2.98 -5.38
N LEU A 33 -2.28 2.50 -4.80
CA LEU A 33 -2.24 1.25 -4.03
C LEU A 33 -3.23 1.26 -2.86
N LEU A 34 -3.21 2.30 -2.04
CA LEU A 34 -4.08 2.40 -0.86
C LEU A 34 -5.56 2.47 -1.27
N ASN A 35 -5.89 3.22 -2.31
CA ASN A 35 -7.25 3.30 -2.82
C ASN A 35 -7.74 1.96 -3.37
N LEU A 36 -6.91 1.26 -4.13
CA LEU A 36 -7.23 -0.08 -4.63
C LEU A 36 -7.43 -1.07 -3.48
N MET A 37 -6.52 -1.11 -2.49
CA MET A 37 -6.70 -1.92 -1.27
C MET A 37 -8.05 -1.64 -0.61
N ARG A 38 -8.40 -0.36 -0.42
CA ARG A 38 -9.67 0.05 0.20
C ARG A 38 -10.88 -0.49 -0.56
N VAL A 39 -10.87 -0.41 -1.89
CA VAL A 39 -11.96 -0.94 -2.74
C VAL A 39 -12.03 -2.46 -2.64
N ILE A 40 -10.89 -3.16 -2.78
CA ILE A 40 -10.85 -4.62 -2.74
C ILE A 40 -11.29 -5.17 -1.37
N PHE A 41 -10.99 -4.49 -0.26
CA PHE A 41 -11.49 -4.85 1.07
C PHE A 41 -13.03 -4.78 1.20
N LEU A 42 -13.70 -4.04 0.32
CA LEU A 42 -15.17 -3.97 0.30
C LEU A 42 -15.78 -5.08 -0.55
N ILE A 43 -15.15 -5.44 -1.67
CA ILE A 43 -15.75 -6.35 -2.66
C ILE A 43 -15.24 -7.77 -2.64
N ASN A 44 -14.05 -8.02 -2.09
CA ASN A 44 -13.46 -9.36 -2.04
C ASN A 44 -13.39 -9.86 -0.57
N PRO A 45 -14.29 -10.78 -0.16
CA PRO A 45 -14.30 -11.31 1.21
C PRO A 45 -13.02 -12.03 1.62
N GLU A 46 -12.36 -12.71 0.68
CA GLU A 46 -11.12 -13.44 0.91
C GLU A 46 -9.94 -12.47 1.18
N TYR A 47 -9.91 -11.34 0.48
CA TYR A 47 -8.95 -10.28 0.74
C TYR A 47 -9.27 -9.56 2.06
N ARG A 48 -10.56 -9.30 2.34
CA ARG A 48 -11.05 -8.72 3.60
C ARG A 48 -10.71 -9.56 4.83
N ALA A 49 -10.59 -10.88 4.70
CA ALA A 49 -10.16 -11.75 5.79
C ALA A 49 -8.80 -11.33 6.39
N ASN A 50 -7.93 -10.67 5.60
CA ASN A 50 -6.63 -10.18 6.07
C ASN A 50 -6.71 -9.14 7.19
N ILE A 51 -7.82 -8.40 7.27
CA ILE A 51 -8.01 -7.30 8.21
C ILE A 51 -9.09 -7.61 9.27
N LYS A 52 -9.64 -8.82 9.30
CA LYS A 52 -10.60 -9.25 10.32
C LYS A 52 -9.88 -9.41 11.67
N GLY A 53 -10.31 -8.66 12.68
CA GLY A 53 -9.66 -8.64 14.00
C GLY A 53 -8.28 -7.97 14.03
N PHE A 54 -7.86 -7.33 12.93
CA PHE A 54 -6.59 -6.64 12.83
C PHE A 54 -6.76 -5.15 13.12
N THR A 55 -5.86 -4.60 13.95
CA THR A 55 -5.74 -3.15 14.17
C THR A 55 -4.34 -2.70 13.80
N GLY A 56 -4.23 -1.77 12.86
CA GLY A 56 -2.97 -1.28 12.30
C GLY A 56 -3.03 0.22 12.03
N ARG A 57 -1.91 0.91 12.24
CA ARG A 57 -1.79 2.37 12.08
C ARG A 57 -0.48 2.64 11.38
N TYR A 58 -0.54 2.88 10.08
CA TYR A 58 0.62 3.06 9.23
C TYR A 58 0.75 4.54 8.90
N GLN A 59 1.94 5.10 9.10
CA GLN A 59 2.33 6.38 8.54
C GLN A 59 3.28 6.14 7.38
N PHE A 60 3.01 6.75 6.24
CA PHE A 60 3.90 6.80 5.09
C PHE A 60 4.27 8.26 4.85
N ARG A 61 5.55 8.52 4.59
CA ARG A 61 6.01 9.85 4.17
C ARG A 61 7.19 9.77 3.22
N SER A 62 7.25 10.67 2.25
CA SER A 62 8.46 10.87 1.46
C SER A 62 9.52 11.62 2.28
N LEU A 63 10.78 11.51 1.89
CA LEU A 63 11.91 12.17 2.56
C LEU A 63 11.83 13.70 2.45
N ASP A 64 11.34 14.20 1.32
CA ASP A 64 11.09 15.63 1.07
C ASP A 64 9.82 16.16 1.77
N GLY A 65 8.97 15.27 2.30
CA GLY A 65 7.73 15.60 3.00
C GLY A 65 6.51 15.87 2.10
N GLU A 66 6.69 15.89 0.78
CA GLU A 66 5.61 16.16 -0.21
C GLU A 66 4.49 15.12 -0.15
N VAL A 67 4.82 13.86 0.11
CA VAL A 67 3.85 12.79 0.33
C VAL A 67 3.72 12.53 1.81
N THR A 68 2.51 12.66 2.33
CA THR A 68 2.15 12.26 3.69
C THR A 68 0.80 11.56 3.69
N MET A 69 0.80 10.25 3.87
CA MET A 69 -0.42 9.44 3.90
C MET A 69 -0.40 8.46 5.07
N ALA A 70 -1.57 8.15 5.60
CA ALA A 70 -1.74 7.15 6.64
C ALA A 70 -2.82 6.14 6.26
N ALA A 71 -2.57 4.87 6.57
CA ALA A 71 -3.53 3.79 6.45
C ALA A 71 -3.90 3.28 7.85
N LEU A 72 -5.18 3.38 8.19
CA LEU A 72 -5.72 2.97 9.48
C LEU A 72 -6.62 1.76 9.28
N PHE A 73 -6.30 0.67 9.96
CA PHE A 73 -7.07 -0.56 9.98
C PHE A 73 -7.73 -0.71 11.33
N THR A 74 -9.05 -0.84 11.34
CA THR A 74 -9.83 -1.11 12.56
C THR A 74 -11.17 -1.73 12.18
N ASN A 75 -11.66 -2.66 12.99
CA ASN A 75 -12.97 -3.31 12.81
C ASN A 75 -13.20 -3.88 11.39
N GLY A 76 -12.15 -4.44 10.77
CA GLY A 76 -12.22 -5.00 9.42
C GLY A 76 -12.46 -3.95 8.32
N LYS A 77 -12.13 -2.68 8.59
CA LYS A 77 -12.18 -1.58 7.63
C LYS A 77 -10.81 -0.92 7.51
N MET A 78 -10.59 -0.28 6.36
CA MET A 78 -9.42 0.55 6.08
C MET A 78 -9.88 1.99 5.84
N GLU A 79 -9.23 2.94 6.52
CA GLU A 79 -9.36 4.39 6.32
C GLU A 79 -8.02 4.93 5.82
N ILE A 80 -8.06 5.86 4.86
CA ILE A 80 -6.88 6.56 4.33
C ILE A 80 -6.96 8.01 4.80
N ARG A 81 -5.83 8.58 5.22
CA ARG A 81 -5.71 10.00 5.59
C ARG A 81 -4.49 10.63 4.94
N GLU A 82 -4.65 11.78 4.31
CA GLU A 82 -3.55 12.58 3.73
C GLU A 82 -2.97 13.54 4.77
N LYS A 83 -2.60 13.02 5.94
CA LYS A 83 -2.00 13.80 7.03
C LYS A 83 -1.24 12.91 8.01
N MET A 84 -0.38 13.54 8.80
CA MET A 84 0.31 12.88 9.91
C MET A 84 -0.69 12.36 10.95
N ILE A 85 -0.48 11.14 11.43
CA ILE A 85 -1.23 10.56 12.54
C ILE A 85 -0.40 10.54 13.81
N VAL A 86 -1.09 10.67 14.96
CA VAL A 86 -0.48 10.46 16.28
C VAL A 86 -0.38 8.96 16.56
N ASN A 87 0.72 8.53 17.17
CA ASN A 87 1.00 7.15 17.57
C ASN A 87 0.79 6.13 16.42
N PRO A 88 1.57 6.21 15.32
CA PRO A 88 1.61 5.14 14.34
C PRO A 88 2.24 3.88 14.96
N HIS A 89 1.74 2.69 14.57
CA HIS A 89 2.41 1.43 14.90
C HIS A 89 3.69 1.25 14.08
N ILE A 90 3.71 1.83 12.89
CA ILE A 90 4.89 1.92 12.05
C ILE A 90 4.85 3.18 11.19
N THR A 91 6.01 3.83 11.06
CA THR A 91 6.27 4.90 10.10
C THR A 91 7.23 4.38 9.04
N VAL A 92 6.89 4.57 7.78
CA VAL A 92 7.70 4.26 6.59
C VAL A 92 8.07 5.58 5.94
N THR A 93 9.35 5.93 5.98
CA THR A 93 9.91 7.09 5.28
C THR A 93 10.65 6.59 4.05
N PHE A 94 10.30 7.07 2.87
CA PHE A 94 10.87 6.58 1.60
C PHE A 94 11.44 7.73 0.78
N ARG A 95 12.48 7.45 -0.01
CA ARG A 95 13.13 8.47 -0.86
C ARG A 95 12.17 9.02 -1.92
N ASN A 96 11.47 8.15 -2.63
CA ASN A 96 10.52 8.46 -3.70
C ASN A 96 9.55 7.28 -3.94
N GLY A 97 8.58 7.46 -4.83
CA GLY A 97 7.59 6.43 -5.15
C GLY A 97 8.22 5.11 -5.60
N ARG A 98 9.26 5.18 -6.46
CA ARG A 98 10.01 4.00 -6.91
C ARG A 98 10.61 3.19 -5.76
N ALA A 99 11.30 3.85 -4.82
CA ALA A 99 11.87 3.20 -3.65
C ALA A 99 10.82 2.45 -2.81
N LEU A 100 9.63 3.04 -2.65
CA LEU A 100 8.53 2.41 -1.92
C LEU A 100 7.92 1.23 -2.69
N LEU A 101 7.77 1.35 -4.00
CA LEU A 101 7.26 0.30 -4.87
C LEU A 101 8.17 -0.93 -4.85
N ASP A 102 9.47 -0.73 -5.07
CA ASP A 102 10.46 -1.80 -5.06
C ASP A 102 10.49 -2.50 -3.69
N PHE A 103 10.40 -1.72 -2.62
CA PHE A 103 10.36 -2.22 -1.26
C PHE A 103 9.14 -3.11 -0.96
N LEU A 104 7.96 -2.74 -1.46
CA LEU A 104 6.72 -3.46 -1.15
C LEU A 104 6.46 -4.66 -2.07
N ILE A 105 6.89 -4.58 -3.33
CA ILE A 105 6.36 -5.46 -4.40
C ILE A 105 7.44 -6.33 -5.07
N SER A 106 8.73 -6.03 -4.88
CA SER A 106 9.83 -6.74 -5.56
C SER A 106 9.71 -8.28 -5.45
N PRO A 107 9.93 -9.03 -6.56
CA PRO A 107 9.86 -10.50 -6.59
C PRO A 107 10.82 -11.18 -5.60
N ARG A 108 11.97 -10.55 -5.36
CA ARG A 108 12.82 -10.83 -4.20
C ARG A 108 12.58 -9.67 -3.25
N GLN A 109 11.74 -9.87 -2.22
CA GLN A 109 11.53 -8.90 -1.16
C GLN A 109 12.87 -8.64 -0.45
N ASP A 110 13.69 -7.78 -1.03
CA ASP A 110 14.94 -7.31 -0.48
C ASP A 110 14.64 -6.13 0.46
N ILE A 111 13.74 -6.41 1.41
CA ILE A 111 13.35 -5.48 2.47
C ILE A 111 14.61 -5.06 3.22
N LEU A 112 15.54 -6.00 3.44
CA LEU A 112 16.83 -5.75 4.07
C LEU A 112 17.74 -4.88 3.19
N GLY A 113 17.92 -5.20 1.91
CA GLY A 113 18.78 -4.41 1.03
C GLY A 113 18.25 -3.00 0.73
N SER A 114 16.93 -2.82 0.69
CA SER A 114 16.33 -1.47 0.55
C SER A 114 16.52 -0.62 1.80
N MET A 115 16.49 -1.24 2.99
CA MET A 115 16.87 -0.58 4.24
C MET A 115 18.39 -0.28 4.28
N LEU A 116 19.23 -1.21 3.82
CA LEU A 116 20.69 -1.04 3.78
C LEU A 116 21.15 0.06 2.81
N ARG A 117 20.42 0.28 1.71
CA ARG A 117 20.66 1.38 0.75
C ARG A 117 20.10 2.73 1.20
N ASN A 118 19.48 2.80 2.38
CA ASN A 118 18.78 3.98 2.91
C ASN A 118 17.66 4.50 1.98
N ASP A 119 17.09 3.64 1.14
CA ASP A 119 15.98 4.01 0.24
C ASP A 119 14.65 4.09 1.01
N VAL A 120 14.54 3.27 2.06
CA VAL A 120 13.42 3.26 2.99
C VAL A 120 13.93 3.17 4.42
N LYS A 121 13.48 4.10 5.27
CA LYS A 121 13.65 4.06 6.72
C LYS A 121 12.34 3.67 7.38
N THR A 122 12.40 2.80 8.39
CA THR A 122 11.23 2.41 9.17
C THR A 122 11.42 2.69 10.65
N GLU A 123 10.35 3.09 11.32
CA GLU A 123 10.31 3.36 12.76
C GLU A 123 9.06 2.70 13.34
N GLY A 124 9.21 1.86 14.36
CA GLY A 124 8.10 1.10 14.96
C GLY A 124 8.20 -0.40 14.74
N ASN A 125 7.06 -1.10 14.74
CA ASN A 125 7.02 -2.55 14.72
C ASN A 125 6.96 -3.12 13.29
N LEU A 126 8.04 -3.80 12.88
CA LEU A 126 8.22 -4.39 11.54
C LEU A 126 7.17 -5.46 11.19
N ASN A 127 6.50 -6.09 12.16
CA ASN A 127 5.42 -7.04 11.87
C ASN A 127 4.27 -6.36 11.10
N TYR A 128 4.03 -5.07 11.37
CA TYR A 128 3.06 -4.30 10.60
C TYR A 128 3.52 -4.12 9.16
N LEU A 129 4.80 -3.84 8.93
CA LEU A 129 5.36 -3.76 7.58
C LEU A 129 5.16 -5.08 6.83
N TYR A 130 5.57 -6.20 7.42
CA TYR A 130 5.43 -7.52 6.78
C TYR A 130 3.97 -7.82 6.44
N LYS A 131 3.03 -7.49 7.34
CA LYS A 131 1.60 -7.65 7.07
C LYS A 131 1.13 -6.76 5.91
N PHE A 132 1.61 -5.52 5.82
CA PHE A 132 1.25 -4.61 4.73
C PHE A 132 1.83 -5.08 3.39
N GLY A 133 3.12 -5.44 3.35
CA GLY A 133 3.76 -6.01 2.16
C GLY A 133 3.07 -7.30 1.68
N TYR A 134 2.68 -8.18 2.60
CA TYR A 134 1.87 -9.36 2.27
C TYR A 134 0.54 -9.00 1.60
N MET A 135 -0.20 -8.02 2.15
CA MET A 135 -1.47 -7.57 1.58
C MET A 135 -1.28 -6.91 0.20
N ALA A 136 -0.23 -6.11 0.02
CA ALA A 136 0.13 -5.51 -1.27
C ALA A 136 0.50 -6.58 -2.31
N LYS A 137 1.28 -7.59 -1.91
CA LYS A 137 1.65 -8.72 -2.79
C LYS A 137 0.42 -9.54 -3.20
N LYS A 138 -0.47 -9.86 -2.25
CA LYS A 138 -1.71 -10.58 -2.55
C LYS A 138 -2.58 -9.77 -3.52
N LEU A 139 -2.63 -8.45 -3.38
CA LEU A 139 -3.35 -7.56 -4.29
C LEU A 139 -2.73 -7.57 -5.69
N GLN A 140 -1.39 -7.52 -5.80
CA GLN A 140 -0.68 -7.64 -7.08
C GLN A 140 -1.02 -8.95 -7.79
N LEU A 141 -1.09 -10.08 -7.06
CA LEU A 141 -1.43 -11.38 -7.64
C LEU A 141 -2.89 -11.48 -8.12
N MET A 142 -3.76 -10.54 -7.71
CA MET A 142 -5.14 -10.43 -8.20
C MET A 142 -5.25 -9.56 -9.46
N MET A 143 -4.16 -8.91 -9.88
CA MET A 143 -4.15 -8.13 -11.12
C MET A 143 -4.44 -9.04 -12.32
N PRO A 144 -5.28 -8.60 -13.26
CA PRO A 144 -5.42 -9.28 -14.54
C PRO A 144 -4.05 -9.42 -15.20
N GLN A 145 -3.69 -10.63 -15.64
CA GLN A 145 -2.53 -10.83 -16.49
C GLN A 145 -2.92 -10.31 -17.89
N LEU A 146 -2.29 -9.22 -18.34
CA LEU A 146 -2.41 -8.73 -19.72
C LEU A 146 -1.47 -9.50 -20.64
#